data_AF-A0A5K1H3K6-F1
#
_entry.id   AF-A0A5K1H3K6-F1
#
_cell.length_a   1.000
_cell.length_b   1.000
_cell.length_c   1.000
_cell.angle_alpha   90.00
_cell.angle_beta   90.00
_cell.angle_gamma   90.00
#
_symmetry.space_group_name_H-M   'P 1'
#
loop_
_entity.id
_entity.type
_entity.pdbx_description
1 polymer ?
#
loop_
_entity_poly.entity_id
_entity_poly.type
_entity_poly.pdbx_seq_one_letter_code
_entity_poly.pdbx_strand_id
1 'polypeptide(L)'
;GNQLKLFSVTTDNCTTNDSGISLLIRTIKRKNNISFPLRGKHCHIHCGANIINLMVKDDMNEIDDTISKIRDSVKYVRGSLKRLRAFKQSVKAMSLNEKKKFKL
;
A
#
# COMPACT_ATOMS: atom_id res chain seq x y z
N GLY A 1 -34.37 26.57 -16.31
CA GLY A 1 -33.08 26.86 -15.65
C GLY A 1 -32.36 25.55 -15.39
N ASN A 2 -31.10 25.41 -15.79
CA ASN A 2 -30.36 24.15 -15.70
C ASN A 2 -29.98 23.83 -14.25
N GLN A 3 -30.48 22.70 -13.72
CA GLN A 3 -30.10 22.19 -12.41
C GLN A 3 -28.82 21.37 -12.54
N LEU A 4 -27.78 21.70 -11.75
CA LEU A 4 -26.53 20.95 -11.74
C LEU A 4 -26.74 19.58 -11.07
N LYS A 5 -26.15 18.53 -11.63
CA LYS A 5 -26.23 17.15 -11.09
C LYS A 5 -24.84 16.69 -10.69
N LEU A 6 -24.65 16.35 -9.42
CA LEU A 6 -23.39 15.76 -8.94
C LEU A 6 -23.54 14.24 -8.89
N PHE A 7 -22.82 13.51 -9.75
CA PHE A 7 -22.91 12.06 -9.86
C PHE A 7 -21.88 11.32 -8.99
N SER A 8 -20.61 11.67 -9.13
CA SER A 8 -19.49 11.04 -8.41
C SER A 8 -18.42 12.05 -8.02
N VAL A 9 -17.76 11.82 -6.89
CA VAL A 9 -16.55 12.54 -6.46
C VAL A 9 -15.47 11.48 -6.23
N THR A 10 -14.32 11.67 -6.87
CA THR A 10 -13.14 10.83 -6.67
C THR A 10 -12.11 11.66 -5.92
N THR A 11 -11.62 11.15 -4.80
CA THR A 11 -10.57 11.81 -4.02
C THR A 11 -9.30 10.99 -4.02
N ASP A 12 -8.17 11.70 -3.94
CA ASP A 12 -6.88 11.09 -3.70
C ASP A 12 -6.75 10.65 -2.22
N ASN A 13 -5.67 9.95 -1.94
CA ASN A 13 -5.46 9.13 -0.74
C ASN A 13 -5.03 9.96 0.49
N CYS A 14 -5.83 10.92 0.93
CA CYS A 14 -5.58 11.66 2.17
C CYS A 14 -6.75 11.48 3.14
N THR A 15 -6.47 11.16 4.41
CA THR A 15 -7.50 11.05 5.46
C THR A 15 -8.27 12.37 5.67
N THR A 16 -7.69 13.50 5.29
CA THR A 16 -8.37 14.81 5.27
C THR A 16 -9.48 14.89 4.22
N ASN A 17 -9.45 14.02 3.20
CA ASN A 17 -10.44 14.00 2.13
C ASN A 17 -11.76 13.40 2.60
N ASP A 18 -11.77 12.48 3.56
CA ASP A 18 -13.01 11.94 4.14
C ASP A 18 -13.82 13.06 4.83
N SER A 19 -13.10 13.92 5.57
CA SER A 19 -13.68 15.10 6.21
C SER A 19 -14.13 16.15 5.18
N GLY A 20 -13.32 16.36 4.13
CA GLY A 20 -13.62 17.27 3.03
C GLY A 20 -14.87 16.85 2.22
N ILE A 21 -14.98 15.57 1.87
CA ILE A 21 -16.14 14.99 1.17
C ILE A 21 -17.39 15.10 2.04
N SER A 22 -17.28 14.79 3.33
CA SER A 22 -18.39 14.93 4.28
C SER A 22 -18.90 16.37 4.34
N LEU A 23 -17.98 17.34 4.39
CA LEU A 23 -18.33 18.77 4.36
C LEU A 23 -18.91 19.20 3.01
N LEU A 24 -18.36 18.71 1.91
CA LEU A 24 -18.82 18.99 0.54
C LEU A 24 -20.26 18.47 0.35
N ILE A 25 -20.53 17.21 0.69
CA ILE A 25 -21.87 16.61 0.64
C ILE A 25 -22.83 17.42 1.52
N ARG A 26 -22.42 17.81 2.73
CA ARG A 26 -23.24 18.62 3.65
C ARG A 26 -23.56 20.01 3.08
N THR A 27 -22.63 20.62 2.37
CA THR A 27 -22.79 21.95 1.77
C THR A 27 -23.69 21.90 0.54
N ILE A 28 -23.53 20.87 -0.29
CA ILE A 28 -24.34 20.65 -1.48
C ILE A 28 -25.79 20.32 -1.11
N LYS A 29 -26.01 19.48 -0.08
CA LYS A 29 -27.36 19.21 0.46
C LYS A 29 -28.10 20.46 0.93
N ARG A 30 -27.39 21.52 1.34
CA ARG A 30 -27.99 22.81 1.72
C ARG A 30 -28.27 23.72 0.52
N LYS A 31 -27.65 23.49 -0.63
CA LYS A 31 -27.90 24.27 -1.85
C LYS A 31 -29.03 23.60 -2.65
N ASN A 32 -30.20 24.23 -2.67
CA ASN A 32 -31.40 23.74 -3.39
C ASN A 32 -31.24 23.63 -4.93
N ASN A 33 -30.10 24.04 -5.49
CA ASN A 33 -29.84 24.09 -6.92
C ASN A 33 -29.00 22.91 -7.45
N ILE A 34 -28.60 21.97 -6.59
CA ILE A 34 -27.79 20.80 -6.97
C ILE A 34 -28.54 19.53 -6.57
N SER A 35 -28.77 18.63 -7.53
CA SER A 35 -29.42 17.34 -7.26
C SER A 35 -28.38 16.21 -7.15
N PHE A 36 -28.69 15.22 -6.30
CA PHE A 36 -27.93 13.97 -6.16
C PHE A 36 -28.70 12.82 -6.81
N PRO A 37 -28.35 12.40 -8.04
CA PRO A 37 -28.87 11.18 -8.62
C PRO A 37 -28.60 9.99 -7.70
N LEU A 38 -29.51 9.02 -7.65
CA LEU A 38 -29.36 7.80 -6.84
C LEU A 38 -29.14 8.07 -5.34
N ARG A 39 -29.64 9.20 -4.82
CA ARG A 39 -29.49 9.65 -3.42
C ARG A 39 -28.03 9.81 -2.97
N GLY A 40 -27.09 9.99 -3.89
CA GLY A 40 -25.66 10.15 -3.58
C GLY A 40 -24.93 8.85 -3.25
N LYS A 41 -25.53 7.68 -3.52
CA LYS A 41 -24.92 6.36 -3.25
C LYS A 41 -23.56 6.14 -3.92
N HIS A 42 -23.27 6.85 -5.01
CA HIS A 42 -22.01 6.74 -5.77
C HIS A 42 -21.12 8.00 -5.66
N CYS A 43 -21.44 8.92 -4.74
CA CYS A 43 -20.62 10.11 -4.53
C CYS A 43 -19.31 9.84 -3.76
N HIS A 44 -19.14 8.65 -3.20
CA HIS A 44 -17.93 8.25 -2.49
C HIS A 44 -17.42 6.92 -3.06
N ILE A 45 -16.47 6.99 -3.97
CA ILE A 45 -15.79 5.81 -4.53
C ILE A 45 -14.36 5.88 -4.04
N HIS A 46 -13.91 4.86 -3.29
CA HIS A 46 -12.50 4.75 -2.96
C HIS A 46 -11.70 4.59 -4.27
N CYS A 47 -10.64 5.39 -4.42
CA CYS A 47 -9.70 5.21 -5.50
C CYS A 47 -9.16 3.76 -5.46
N GLY A 48 -9.09 3.08 -6.60
CA GLY A 48 -8.59 1.69 -6.66
C GLY A 48 -7.19 1.53 -6.06
N ALA A 49 -6.37 2.59 -6.10
CA ALA A 49 -5.08 2.65 -5.43
C ALA A 49 -5.19 2.44 -3.90
N ASN A 50 -6.30 2.84 -3.25
CA ASN A 50 -6.52 2.60 -1.82
C ASN A 50 -6.81 1.12 -1.54
N ILE A 51 -7.64 0.47 -2.35
CA ILE A 51 -7.93 -0.96 -2.22
C ILE A 51 -6.64 -1.76 -2.40
N ILE A 52 -5.83 -1.40 -3.41
CA ILE A 52 -4.53 -2.01 -3.65
C ILE A 52 -3.58 -1.75 -2.47
N ASN A 53 -3.51 -0.53 -1.95
CA ASN A 53 -2.65 -0.21 -0.80
C ASN A 53 -3.07 -0.95 0.48
N LEU A 54 -4.37 -1.15 0.70
CA LEU A 54 -4.88 -1.93 1.83
C LEU A 54 -4.54 -3.42 1.68
N MET A 55 -4.78 -4.01 0.50
CA MET A 55 -4.40 -5.40 0.21
C MET A 55 -2.89 -5.61 0.37
N VAL A 56 -2.08 -4.75 -0.27
CA VAL A 56 -0.62 -4.82 -0.17
C VAL A 56 -0.15 -4.67 1.27
N LYS A 57 -0.73 -3.76 2.07
CA LYS A 57 -0.32 -3.61 3.48
C LYS A 57 -0.67 -4.83 4.32
N ASP A 58 -1.84 -5.42 4.11
CA ASP A 58 -2.28 -6.62 4.84
C ASP A 58 -1.33 -7.78 4.55
N ASP A 59 -1.06 -8.04 3.26
CA ASP A 59 -0.14 -9.09 2.83
C ASP A 59 1.32 -8.82 3.26
N MET A 60 1.76 -7.55 3.22
CA MET A 60 3.11 -7.17 3.61
C MET A 60 3.35 -7.34 5.11
N ASN A 61 2.34 -7.13 5.95
CA ASN A 61 2.44 -7.37 7.39
C ASN A 61 2.67 -8.86 7.70
N GLU A 62 2.06 -9.77 6.93
CA GLU A 62 2.26 -11.22 7.10
C GLU A 62 3.71 -11.63 6.80
N ILE A 63 4.35 -11.01 5.81
CA ILE A 63 5.71 -11.35 5.39
C ILE A 63 6.81 -10.51 6.07
N ASP A 64 6.48 -9.43 6.78
CA ASP A 64 7.45 -8.51 7.38
C ASP A 64 8.41 -9.21 8.35
N ASP A 65 7.88 -10.12 9.18
CA ASP A 65 8.68 -10.95 10.08
C ASP A 65 9.69 -11.82 9.32
N THR A 66 9.25 -12.41 8.21
CA THR A 66 10.10 -13.26 7.36
C THR A 66 11.21 -12.42 6.71
N ILE A 67 10.86 -11.25 6.17
CA ILE A 67 11.80 -10.30 5.58
C ILE A 67 12.83 -9.85 6.63
N SER A 68 12.38 -9.54 7.84
CA SER A 68 13.24 -9.15 8.96
C SER A 68 14.24 -10.25 9.33
N LYS A 69 13.78 -11.50 9.46
CA LYS A 69 14.65 -12.66 9.74
C LYS A 69 15.68 -12.90 8.64
N ILE A 70 15.29 -12.78 7.37
CA ILE A 70 16.22 -12.88 6.23
C ILE A 70 17.27 -11.77 6.31
N ARG A 71 16.84 -10.53 6.54
CA ARG A 71 17.72 -9.36 6.62
C ARG A 71 18.74 -9.52 7.74
N ASP A 72 18.31 -10.00 8.90
CA ASP A 72 19.19 -10.19 10.06
C ASP A 72 20.15 -11.36 9.85
N SER A 73 19.71 -12.43 9.19
CA SER A 73 20.59 -13.54 8.77
C SER A 73 21.68 -13.07 7.81
N VAL A 74 21.32 -12.25 6.81
CA VAL A 74 22.28 -11.67 5.87
C VAL A 74 23.25 -10.73 6.57
N LYS A 75 22.76 -9.86 7.47
CA LYS A 75 23.63 -8.99 8.30
C LYS A 75 24.61 -9.82 9.14
N TYR A 76 24.13 -10.90 9.76
CA TYR A 76 24.97 -11.80 10.56
C TYR A 76 26.09 -12.41 9.72
N VAL A 77 25.77 -13.00 8.55
CA VAL A 77 26.76 -13.62 7.66
C VAL A 77 27.81 -12.60 7.20
N ARG A 78 27.37 -11.38 6.86
CA ARG A 78 28.24 -10.32 6.33
C ARG A 78 29.03 -9.57 7.40
N GLY A 79 28.63 -9.67 8.67
CA GLY A 79 29.23 -8.88 9.75
C GLY A 79 30.66 -9.29 10.13
N SER A 80 31.25 -10.35 9.56
CA SER A 80 32.69 -10.61 9.67
C SER A 80 33.22 -11.53 8.56
N LEU A 81 34.50 -11.39 8.22
CA LEU A 81 35.17 -12.27 7.24
C LEU A 81 35.13 -13.74 7.64
N LYS A 82 35.24 -14.04 8.95
CA LYS A 82 35.16 -15.41 9.49
C LYS A 82 33.79 -16.04 9.19
N ARG A 83 32.69 -15.34 9.52
CA ARG A 83 31.32 -15.82 9.28
C ARG A 83 31.03 -15.97 7.79
N LEU A 84 31.47 -15.01 6.98
CA LEU A 84 31.32 -15.09 5.52
C LEU A 84 32.05 -16.29 4.90
N ARG A 85 33.28 -16.58 5.35
CA ARG A 85 34.04 -17.76 4.89
C ARG A 85 33.35 -19.06 5.30
N ALA A 86 32.90 -19.17 6.55
CA ALA A 86 32.16 -20.34 7.03
C ALA A 86 30.89 -20.58 6.22
N PHE A 87 30.10 -19.53 5.98
CA PHE A 87 28.90 -19.63 5.14
C PHE A 87 29.20 -20.13 3.72
N LYS A 88 30.25 -19.62 3.07
CA LYS A 88 30.67 -20.10 1.74
C LYS A 88 31.08 -21.57 1.75
N GLN A 89 31.75 -22.04 2.80
CA GLN A 89 32.09 -23.46 2.95
C GLN A 89 30.83 -24.33 3.06
N SER A 90 29.84 -23.90 3.86
CA SER A 90 28.56 -24.60 4.00
C SER A 90 27.78 -24.64 2.67
N VAL A 91 27.74 -23.53 1.91
CA VAL A 91 27.11 -23.48 0.59
C VAL A 91 27.75 -24.48 -0.38
N LYS A 92 29.09 -24.56 -0.40
CA LYS A 92 29.83 -25.55 -1.19
C LYS A 92 29.53 -26.98 -0.76
N ALA A 93 29.46 -27.25 0.55
CA ALA A 93 29.16 -28.57 1.10
C ALA A 93 27.74 -29.05 0.74
N MET A 94 26.79 -28.12 0.60
CA MET A 94 25.41 -28.43 0.19
C MET A 94 25.21 -28.48 -1.33
N SER A 95 26.28 -28.37 -2.13
CA SER A 95 26.23 -28.28 -3.59
C SER A 95 25.28 -27.18 -4.11
N LEU A 96 25.03 -26.15 -3.31
CA LEU A 96 24.22 -25.02 -3.72
C LEU A 96 25.07 -24.14 -4.63
N ASN A 97 24.59 -23.92 -5.85
CA ASN A 97 25.25 -23.00 -6.77
C ASN A 97 25.30 -21.60 -6.13
N GLU A 98 26.50 -20.99 -6.08
CA GLU A 98 26.66 -19.58 -5.72
C GLU A 98 25.95 -18.71 -6.78
N LYS A 99 24.63 -18.55 -6.69
CA LYS A 99 23.89 -17.68 -7.59
C LYS A 99 24.22 -16.22 -7.31
N LYS A 100 24.31 -15.46 -8.41
CA LYS A 100 24.84 -14.10 -8.56
C LYS A 100 24.53 -13.17 -7.39
N LYS A 101 25.53 -12.36 -7.01
CA LYS A 101 25.37 -11.16 -6.18
C LYS A 101 24.16 -10.36 -6.69
N PHE A 102 23.10 -10.28 -5.89
CA PHE A 102 22.15 -9.19 -6.02
C PHE A 102 22.89 -7.90 -5.64
N LYS A 103 23.14 -7.06 -6.64
CA LYS A 103 23.49 -5.66 -6.41
C LYS A 103 22.18 -4.98 -6.00
N LEU A 104 22.11 -4.58 -4.72
CA LEU A 104 21.23 -3.48 -4.32
C LEU A 104 21.80 -2.19 -4.88
#